data_AF-A0A1G4THY4-F1
#
_entry.id   AF-A0A1G4THY4-F1
#
_cell.length_a   1.000
_cell.length_b   1.000
_cell.length_c   1.000
_cell.angle_alpha   90.00
_cell.angle_beta   90.00
_cell.angle_gamma   90.00
#
_symmetry.space_group_name_H-M   'P 1'
#
loop_
_entity.id
_entity.type
_entity.pdbx_description
1 polymer ?
#
loop_
_entity_poly.entity_id
_entity_poly.type
_entity_poly.pdbx_seq_one_letter_code
_entity_poly.pdbx_strand_id
1 'polypeptide(L)'
;MGKSAAQTKSVEHKTKDTPPNVAIHGAATLTSVTVDAFNAQLRDEEGFIGDRARRAAFFEIFDRWRDLGDRKLSVLGETPTAELSKSVIDEALADGKPHEQAIIHSAIEEYANELFAVIRRLLRSKEWRDTQRVVIGGGLKAGRFAEIAVARTELLARAEGIDIELRPIRHEPDEAGLIGAAHLAPSWMFASFDNILAVDIGGTNIRCGIVRLNLDKSDDLSKARVRSFDLWRHGDDEPSREDAIKRLVRMLEKLIAQAEKDDLRLAPFIGVGCPGSIAGDGTIENGAQNLPGNWQSSRFNLPSALWEAIPSIGGNETTVVMHNDAVVQGLSEVPFMQDVAHWGVLTIGTGLGNARYTNRKRSSNGKDRNAGRKASDAKD
;
A
#
# COMPACT_ATOMS: atom_id res chain seq x y z
N MET A 1 -66.81 -23.05 28.62
CA MET A 1 -65.47 -23.61 28.33
C MET A 1 -65.06 -23.12 26.95
N GLY A 2 -64.21 -22.11 26.87
CA GLY A 2 -63.63 -21.64 25.60
C GLY A 2 -62.17 -21.29 25.84
N LYS A 3 -61.25 -22.11 25.33
CA LYS A 3 -59.80 -21.84 25.40
C LYS A 3 -59.38 -21.18 24.09
N SER A 4 -58.89 -19.95 24.21
CA SER A 4 -58.23 -19.19 23.15
C SER A 4 -56.86 -19.80 22.87
N ALA A 5 -56.58 -20.14 21.61
CA ALA A 5 -55.28 -20.59 21.15
C ALA A 5 -54.46 -19.38 20.71
N ALA A 6 -53.41 -19.05 21.46
CA ALA A 6 -52.44 -18.04 21.07
C ALA A 6 -51.51 -18.61 20.00
N GLN A 7 -51.58 -18.05 18.78
CA GLN A 7 -50.59 -18.30 17.72
C GLN A 7 -49.27 -17.63 18.10
N THR A 8 -48.25 -18.45 18.35
CA THR A 8 -46.87 -18.00 18.50
C THR A 8 -46.31 -17.70 17.11
N LYS A 9 -46.07 -16.42 16.80
CA LYS A 9 -45.36 -16.01 15.58
C LYS A 9 -43.90 -16.48 15.69
N SER A 10 -43.52 -17.40 14.81
CA SER A 10 -42.13 -17.75 14.54
C SER A 10 -41.42 -16.54 13.95
N VAL A 11 -40.42 -16.03 14.66
CA VAL A 11 -39.51 -15.01 14.16
C VAL A 11 -38.55 -15.73 13.20
N GLU A 12 -38.75 -15.54 11.90
CA GLU A 12 -37.74 -15.92 10.90
C GLU A 12 -36.48 -15.10 11.15
N HIS A 13 -35.43 -15.77 11.61
CA HIS A 13 -34.08 -15.21 11.55
C HIS A 13 -33.72 -15.04 10.08
N LYS A 14 -33.79 -13.80 9.57
CA LYS A 14 -33.08 -13.44 8.34
C LYS A 14 -31.60 -13.78 8.54
N THR A 15 -31.15 -14.86 7.90
CA THR A 15 -29.73 -15.07 7.60
C THR A 15 -29.23 -13.78 6.97
N LYS A 16 -28.25 -13.11 7.60
CA LYS A 16 -27.60 -11.95 6.98
C LYS A 16 -27.02 -12.42 5.65
N ASP A 17 -27.45 -11.81 4.56
CA ASP A 17 -26.85 -12.04 3.25
C ASP A 17 -25.35 -11.73 3.36
N THR A 18 -24.54 -12.66 2.87
CA THR A 18 -23.07 -12.56 2.91
C THR A 18 -22.59 -12.18 1.50
N PRO A 19 -21.57 -11.31 1.39
CA PRO A 19 -21.08 -10.87 0.10
C PRO A 19 -20.59 -12.06 -0.75
N PRO A 20 -20.66 -11.97 -2.08
CA PRO A 20 -20.25 -13.05 -2.96
C PRO A 20 -18.76 -13.34 -2.80
N ASN A 21 -18.42 -14.62 -2.63
CA ASN A 21 -17.06 -15.07 -2.32
C ASN A 21 -16.19 -15.19 -3.59
N VAL A 22 -16.06 -14.09 -4.34
CA VAL A 22 -15.37 -14.04 -5.65
C VAL A 22 -13.85 -13.92 -5.49
N ALA A 23 -13.37 -13.44 -4.34
CA ALA A 23 -11.95 -13.31 -4.00
C ALA A 23 -11.73 -13.41 -2.48
N ILE A 24 -10.59 -13.94 -2.07
CA ILE A 24 -10.22 -14.15 -0.67
C ILE A 24 -9.48 -12.90 -0.15
N HIS A 25 -9.92 -12.33 0.98
CA HIS A 25 -9.21 -11.24 1.64
C HIS A 25 -7.84 -11.71 2.14
N GLY A 26 -6.83 -10.84 2.15
CA GLY A 26 -5.50 -11.21 2.66
C GLY A 26 -4.84 -12.40 1.92
N ALA A 27 -5.24 -12.66 0.67
CA ALA A 27 -4.78 -13.83 -0.07
C ALA A 27 -3.25 -13.87 -0.27
N ALA A 28 -2.62 -14.93 0.24
CA ALA A 28 -1.19 -15.16 0.05
C ALA A 28 -0.82 -15.46 -1.42
N THR A 29 -1.75 -15.92 -2.25
CA THR A 29 -1.51 -16.19 -3.66
C THR A 29 -2.38 -15.30 -4.54
N LEU A 30 -1.74 -14.39 -5.27
CA LEU A 30 -2.36 -13.50 -6.24
C LEU A 30 -1.98 -13.93 -7.67
N THR A 31 -2.53 -13.26 -8.67
CA THR A 31 -2.34 -13.62 -10.09
C THR A 31 -0.87 -13.67 -10.49
N SER A 32 -0.12 -12.61 -10.16
CA SER A 32 1.27 -12.42 -10.62
C SER A 32 2.32 -12.73 -9.55
N VAL A 33 1.93 -12.78 -8.28
CA VAL A 33 2.86 -12.95 -7.15
C VAL A 33 2.26 -13.83 -6.06
N THR A 34 3.13 -14.47 -5.29
CA THR A 34 2.81 -15.00 -3.96
C THR A 34 3.33 -13.99 -2.93
N VAL A 35 2.49 -13.60 -1.97
CA VAL A 35 2.85 -12.78 -0.81
C VAL A 35 3.39 -13.72 0.25
N ASP A 36 4.70 -13.66 0.51
CA ASP A 36 5.39 -14.60 1.38
C ASP A 36 5.37 -14.15 2.84
N ALA A 37 5.41 -12.85 3.07
CA ALA A 37 5.29 -12.22 4.38
C ALA A 37 4.86 -10.77 4.25
N PHE A 38 4.22 -10.25 5.29
CA PHE A 38 3.93 -8.84 5.47
C PHE A 38 3.72 -8.53 6.95
N ASN A 39 3.74 -7.25 7.31
CA ASN A 39 3.56 -6.79 8.70
C ASN A 39 4.56 -7.48 9.66
N ALA A 40 5.80 -7.71 9.22
CA ALA A 40 6.83 -8.31 10.06
C ALA A 40 7.13 -7.38 11.25
N GLN A 41 6.86 -7.88 12.45
CA GLN A 41 7.05 -7.17 13.71
C GLN A 41 8.38 -7.57 14.36
N LEU A 42 9.48 -7.11 13.78
CA LEU A 42 10.82 -7.36 14.32
C LEU A 42 11.03 -6.57 15.61
N ARG A 43 11.54 -7.24 16.65
CA ARG A 43 11.82 -6.66 17.97
C ARG A 43 13.26 -6.92 18.42
N ASP A 44 13.76 -6.01 19.25
CA ASP A 44 14.93 -6.20 20.10
C ASP A 44 14.63 -5.72 21.54
N GLU A 45 15.68 -5.54 22.35
CA GLU A 45 15.56 -5.13 23.76
C GLU A 45 14.96 -3.73 23.93
N GLU A 46 15.04 -2.86 22.92
CA GLU A 46 14.56 -1.48 22.98
C GLU A 46 13.15 -1.29 22.38
N GLY A 47 12.60 -2.30 21.71
CA GLY A 47 11.25 -2.24 21.15
C GLY A 47 11.13 -2.82 19.75
N PHE A 48 10.30 -2.20 18.90
CA PHE A 48 10.19 -2.60 17.50
C PHE A 48 11.32 -1.99 16.68
N ILE A 49 12.08 -2.83 16.00
CA ILE A 49 13.20 -2.42 15.15
C ILE A 49 12.73 -1.49 14.02
N GLY A 50 11.50 -1.68 13.52
CA GLY A 50 10.93 -0.83 12.48
C GLY A 50 10.73 0.63 12.89
N ASP A 51 10.62 0.93 14.18
CA ASP A 51 10.43 2.31 14.67
C ASP A 51 11.65 3.18 14.43
N ARG A 52 12.85 2.59 14.28
CA ARG A 52 14.09 3.30 13.94
C ARG A 52 14.15 3.77 12.48
N ALA A 53 13.32 3.17 11.62
CA ALA A 53 13.27 3.50 10.18
C ALA A 53 11.96 4.19 9.76
N ARG A 54 11.08 4.55 10.69
CA ARG A 54 9.86 5.33 10.37
C ARG A 54 10.20 6.76 9.97
N ARG A 55 9.24 7.50 9.37
CA ARG A 55 9.48 8.89 8.92
C ARG A 55 10.01 9.78 10.03
N ALA A 56 9.42 9.70 11.22
CA ALA A 56 9.79 10.55 12.34
C ALA A 56 11.23 10.34 12.81
N ALA A 57 11.78 9.13 12.69
CA ALA A 57 13.14 8.83 13.12
C ALA A 57 14.18 9.70 12.39
N PHE A 58 14.00 9.95 11.08
CA PHE A 58 14.86 10.89 10.35
C PHE A 58 14.81 12.30 10.95
N PHE A 59 13.62 12.82 11.23
CA PHE A 59 13.47 14.18 11.76
C PHE A 59 13.98 14.29 13.20
N GLU A 60 13.83 13.23 14.01
CA GLU A 60 14.42 13.13 15.36
C GLU A 60 15.94 13.12 15.31
N ILE A 61 16.54 12.37 14.36
CA ILE A 61 17.99 12.39 14.09
C ILE A 61 18.42 13.79 13.66
N PHE A 62 17.69 14.39 12.70
CA PHE A 62 18.03 15.69 12.15
C PHE A 62 17.96 16.82 13.19
N ASP A 63 16.99 16.77 14.10
CA ASP A 63 16.86 17.73 15.19
C ASP A 63 18.05 17.66 16.16
N ARG A 64 18.50 16.45 16.52
CA ARG A 64 19.72 16.27 17.33
C ARG A 64 20.96 16.86 16.68
N TRP A 65 21.13 16.69 15.36
CA TRP A 65 22.24 17.29 14.65
C TRP A 65 22.14 18.82 14.55
N ARG A 66 20.93 19.36 14.42
CA ARG A 66 20.68 20.81 14.48
C ARG A 66 21.02 21.39 15.85
N ASP A 67 20.82 20.63 16.93
CA ASP A 67 21.15 21.05 18.30
C ASP A 67 22.66 21.09 18.58
N LEU A 68 23.43 20.21 17.92
CA LEU A 68 24.88 20.24 18.00
C LEU A 68 25.51 21.34 17.13
N GLY A 69 24.77 21.87 16.16
CA GLY A 69 25.19 22.95 15.25
C GLY A 69 24.64 24.33 15.63
N ASP A 70 24.91 25.33 14.79
CA ASP A 70 24.21 26.62 14.87
C ASP A 70 22.74 26.47 14.47
N ARG A 71 21.82 27.02 15.27
CA ARG A 71 20.38 27.12 14.90
C ARG A 71 20.07 28.31 13.99
N LYS A 72 20.99 29.25 13.83
CA LYS A 72 20.87 30.39 12.90
C LYS A 72 21.43 30.02 11.54
N LEU A 73 20.68 29.18 10.82
CA LEU A 73 21.09 28.69 9.51
C LEU A 73 20.50 29.53 8.38
N SER A 74 21.18 29.54 7.24
CA SER A 74 20.84 30.41 6.11
C SER A 74 19.53 30.04 5.43
N VAL A 75 19.31 28.74 5.18
CA VAL A 75 18.16 28.25 4.42
C VAL A 75 17.12 27.66 5.38
N LEU A 76 17.55 26.78 6.28
CA LEU A 76 16.71 26.15 7.29
C LEU A 76 16.20 27.14 8.34
N GLY A 77 16.88 28.27 8.51
CA GLY A 77 16.52 29.29 9.49
C GLY A 77 16.46 28.75 10.93
N GLU A 78 15.68 29.47 11.75
CA GLU A 78 15.37 29.08 13.14
C GLU A 78 14.08 28.23 13.22
N THR A 79 13.50 27.83 12.08
CA THR A 79 12.27 27.03 12.03
C THR A 79 12.47 25.70 12.78
N PRO A 80 11.54 25.32 13.67
CA PRO A 80 11.58 24.02 14.33
C PRO A 80 11.63 22.88 13.30
N THR A 81 12.41 21.84 13.58
CA THR A 81 12.62 20.73 12.63
C THR A 81 11.31 20.05 12.20
N ALA A 82 10.34 19.96 13.11
CA ALA A 82 9.02 19.40 12.85
C ALA A 82 8.18 20.22 11.83
N GLU A 83 8.48 21.51 11.67
CA GLU A 83 7.78 22.44 10.76
C GLU A 83 8.48 22.60 9.42
N LEU A 84 9.71 22.08 9.28
CA LEU A 84 10.45 22.14 8.02
C LEU A 84 9.76 21.30 6.94
N SER A 85 9.53 21.92 5.78
CA SER A 85 9.12 21.19 4.60
C SER A 85 10.31 20.42 4.02
N LYS A 86 10.01 19.31 3.33
CA LYS A 86 11.05 18.53 2.63
C LYS A 86 11.79 19.36 1.57
N SER A 87 11.09 20.28 0.90
CA SER A 87 11.68 21.14 -0.12
C SER A 87 12.73 22.09 0.47
N VAL A 88 12.50 22.62 1.67
CA VAL A 88 13.48 23.47 2.37
C VAL A 88 14.71 22.66 2.78
N ILE A 89 14.54 21.40 3.19
CA ILE A 89 15.68 20.51 3.49
C ILE A 89 16.48 20.23 2.21
N ASP A 90 15.82 19.98 1.09
CA ASP A 90 16.49 19.75 -0.19
C ASP A 90 17.19 21.00 -0.73
N GLU A 91 16.59 22.19 -0.56
CA GLU A 91 17.21 23.47 -0.87
C GLU A 91 18.46 23.68 -0.02
N ALA A 92 18.38 23.44 1.28
CA ALA A 92 19.52 23.55 2.18
C ALA A 92 20.63 22.53 1.86
N LEU A 93 20.27 21.34 1.39
CA LEU A 93 21.21 20.35 0.91
C LEU A 93 21.91 20.79 -0.37
N ALA A 94 21.19 21.41 -1.31
CA ALA A 94 21.73 21.85 -2.59
C ALA A 94 22.57 23.14 -2.47
N ASP A 95 22.01 24.15 -1.81
CA ASP A 95 22.48 25.55 -1.88
C ASP A 95 22.84 26.14 -0.50
N GLY A 96 22.64 25.37 0.58
CA GLY A 96 22.99 25.79 1.94
C GLY A 96 24.49 25.97 2.18
N LYS A 97 24.83 26.62 3.30
CA LYS A 97 26.24 26.78 3.70
C LYS A 97 26.86 25.42 4.08
N PRO A 98 28.20 25.26 4.03
CA PRO A 98 28.85 23.98 4.37
C PRO A 98 28.44 23.38 5.72
N HIS A 99 28.25 24.22 6.75
CA HIS A 99 27.79 23.75 8.07
C HIS A 99 26.36 23.19 8.03
N GLU A 100 25.47 23.85 7.30
CA GLU A 100 24.07 23.45 7.11
C GLU A 100 23.97 22.14 6.31
N GLN A 101 24.75 22.02 5.24
CA GLN A 101 24.90 20.78 4.47
C GLN A 101 25.49 19.64 5.31
N ALA A 102 26.48 19.92 6.16
CA ALA A 102 27.09 18.92 7.04
C ALA A 102 26.07 18.33 8.03
N ILE A 103 25.20 19.15 8.62
CA ILE A 103 24.12 18.68 9.50
C ILE A 103 23.20 17.71 8.75
N ILE A 104 22.77 18.07 7.54
CA ILE A 104 21.87 17.23 6.73
C ILE A 104 22.57 15.92 6.33
N HIS A 105 23.84 15.98 5.92
CA HIS A 105 24.62 14.79 5.58
C HIS A 105 24.80 13.85 6.77
N SER A 106 25.06 14.37 7.97
CA SER A 106 25.14 13.55 9.18
C SER A 106 23.81 12.86 9.49
N ALA A 107 22.69 13.57 9.34
CA ALA A 107 21.36 13.00 9.54
C ALA A 107 21.03 11.91 8.51
N ILE A 108 21.40 12.13 7.24
CA ILE A 108 21.28 11.13 6.17
C ILE A 108 22.10 9.87 6.50
N GLU A 109 23.35 10.03 6.93
CA GLU A 109 24.24 8.91 7.25
C GLU A 109 23.70 8.08 8.42
N GLU A 110 23.31 8.72 9.52
CA GLU A 110 22.77 8.03 10.69
C GLU A 110 21.45 7.31 10.35
N TYR A 111 20.53 7.98 9.64
CA TYR A 111 19.27 7.34 9.22
C TYR A 111 19.50 6.18 8.24
N ALA A 112 20.47 6.30 7.32
CA ALA A 112 20.80 5.24 6.39
C ALA A 112 21.33 3.98 7.11
N ASN A 113 22.09 4.16 8.20
CA ASN A 113 22.53 3.06 9.07
C ASN A 113 21.35 2.40 9.81
N GLU A 114 20.40 3.18 10.31
CA GLU A 114 19.18 2.64 10.93
C GLU A 114 18.34 1.83 9.92
N LEU A 115 18.07 2.41 8.75
CA LEU A 115 17.35 1.72 7.68
C LEU A 115 18.09 0.44 7.25
N PHE A 116 19.42 0.47 7.18
CA PHE A 116 20.24 -0.71 6.88
C PHE A 116 20.09 -1.78 7.97
N ALA A 117 20.13 -1.40 9.26
CA ALA A 117 19.94 -2.33 10.36
C ALA A 117 18.58 -3.04 10.29
N VAL A 118 17.52 -2.31 9.96
CA VAL A 118 16.18 -2.87 9.75
C VAL A 118 16.16 -3.86 8.57
N ILE A 119 16.66 -3.45 7.40
CA ILE A 119 16.70 -4.30 6.20
C ILE A 119 17.52 -5.56 6.46
N ARG A 120 18.71 -5.42 7.06
CA ARG A 120 19.57 -6.55 7.42
C ARG A 120 18.86 -7.53 8.35
N ARG A 121 18.08 -7.03 9.31
CA ARG A 121 17.30 -7.90 10.21
C ARG A 121 16.18 -8.63 9.48
N LEU A 122 15.47 -7.95 8.57
CA LEU A 122 14.46 -8.57 7.70
C LEU A 122 15.10 -9.68 6.87
N LEU A 123 16.16 -9.39 6.11
CA LEU A 123 16.83 -10.36 5.22
C LEU A 123 17.36 -11.61 5.94
N ARG A 124 17.59 -11.55 7.27
CA ARG A 124 17.97 -12.71 8.10
C ARG A 124 16.79 -13.62 8.48
N SER A 125 15.55 -13.13 8.38
CA SER A 125 14.35 -13.94 8.63
C SER A 125 14.16 -14.99 7.53
N LYS A 126 13.40 -16.05 7.83
CA LYS A 126 13.19 -17.16 6.90
C LYS A 126 12.41 -16.71 5.67
N GLU A 127 11.43 -15.84 5.88
CA GLU A 127 10.47 -15.37 4.89
C GLU A 127 11.06 -14.35 3.91
N TRP A 128 12.11 -13.63 4.32
CA TRP A 128 12.78 -12.60 3.53
C TRP A 128 14.13 -13.04 2.95
N ARG A 129 14.55 -14.29 3.19
CA ARG A 129 15.77 -14.83 2.60
C ARG A 129 15.70 -14.76 1.07
N ASP A 130 16.85 -14.59 0.44
CA ASP A 130 17.03 -14.56 -1.02
C ASP A 130 16.29 -13.40 -1.71
N THR A 131 15.85 -12.39 -0.96
CA THR A 131 15.27 -11.17 -1.54
C THR A 131 16.35 -10.43 -2.31
N GLN A 132 16.08 -10.13 -3.58
CA GLN A 132 17.05 -9.53 -4.51
C GLN A 132 16.87 -8.02 -4.62
N ARG A 133 15.65 -7.53 -4.37
CA ARG A 133 15.32 -6.11 -4.47
C ARG A 133 14.29 -5.70 -3.43
N VAL A 134 14.47 -4.52 -2.85
CA VAL A 134 13.49 -3.90 -1.96
C VAL A 134 13.09 -2.54 -2.51
N VAL A 135 11.80 -2.34 -2.68
CA VAL A 135 11.22 -1.05 -3.04
C VAL A 135 10.98 -0.24 -1.77
N ILE A 136 11.43 1.01 -1.74
CA ILE A 136 11.19 1.94 -0.64
C ILE A 136 10.09 2.92 -1.06
N GLY A 137 8.94 2.78 -0.41
CA GLY A 137 7.76 3.63 -0.60
C GLY A 137 7.41 4.45 0.64
N GLY A 138 6.27 5.14 0.55
CA GLY A 138 5.72 5.94 1.64
C GLY A 138 6.17 7.40 1.64
N GLY A 139 5.82 8.08 2.73
CA GLY A 139 5.86 9.53 2.86
C GLY A 139 7.25 10.12 2.99
N LEU A 140 8.34 9.36 3.00
CA LEU A 140 9.71 9.91 3.02
C LEU A 140 10.28 10.16 1.61
N LYS A 141 9.82 9.41 0.58
CA LYS A 141 10.38 9.40 -0.78
C LYS A 141 10.43 10.78 -1.48
N ALA A 142 9.58 11.73 -1.13
CA ALA A 142 9.44 12.98 -1.90
C ALA A 142 10.61 13.97 -1.76
N GLY A 143 11.63 13.70 -0.94
CA GLY A 143 12.80 14.58 -0.78
C GLY A 143 14.07 13.96 -1.35
N ARG A 144 14.93 14.77 -1.96
CA ARG A 144 16.25 14.36 -2.45
C ARG A 144 17.12 13.80 -1.32
N PHE A 145 17.04 14.37 -0.12
CA PHE A 145 17.73 13.83 1.06
C PHE A 145 17.35 12.36 1.35
N ALA A 146 16.08 11.99 1.14
CA ALA A 146 15.60 10.64 1.37
C ALA A 146 16.08 9.65 0.31
N GLU A 147 16.13 10.09 -0.96
CA GLU A 147 16.73 9.29 -2.04
C GLU A 147 18.20 8.98 -1.77
N ILE A 148 18.95 9.98 -1.28
CA ILE A 148 20.35 9.80 -0.90
C ILE A 148 20.47 8.83 0.28
N ALA A 149 19.59 8.93 1.29
CA ALA A 149 19.58 7.98 2.40
C ALA A 149 19.35 6.54 1.93
N VAL A 150 18.39 6.30 1.02
CA VAL A 150 18.15 4.97 0.43
C VAL A 150 19.36 4.47 -0.36
N ALA A 151 19.95 5.32 -1.21
CA ALA A 151 21.16 4.96 -1.95
C ALA A 151 22.33 4.65 -1.00
N ARG A 152 22.45 5.41 0.10
CA ARG A 152 23.47 5.17 1.13
C ARG A 152 23.25 3.85 1.85
N THR A 153 22.02 3.52 2.21
CA THR A 153 21.65 2.21 2.77
C THR A 153 22.06 1.06 1.85
N GLU A 154 21.87 1.19 0.53
CA GLU A 154 22.32 0.17 -0.42
C GLU A 154 23.85 -0.01 -0.40
N LEU A 155 24.60 1.11 -0.37
CA LEU A 155 26.06 1.05 -0.26
C LEU A 155 26.53 0.39 1.04
N LEU A 156 25.85 0.65 2.16
CA LEU A 156 26.13 -0.01 3.44
C LEU A 156 25.88 -1.53 3.35
N ALA A 157 24.79 -1.95 2.69
CA ALA A 157 24.51 -3.36 2.47
C ALA A 157 25.60 -4.04 1.63
N ARG A 158 26.02 -3.40 0.53
CA ARG A 158 27.11 -3.91 -0.32
C ARG A 158 28.44 -4.01 0.42
N ALA A 159 28.75 -3.04 1.29
CA ALA A 159 29.96 -3.07 2.12
C ALA A 159 29.98 -4.26 3.10
N GLU A 160 28.81 -4.71 3.55
CA GLU A 160 28.63 -5.89 4.40
C GLU A 160 28.45 -7.20 3.60
N GLY A 161 28.68 -7.18 2.29
CA GLY A 161 28.56 -8.35 1.41
C GLY A 161 27.11 -8.80 1.15
N ILE A 162 26.14 -7.92 1.38
CA ILE A 162 24.72 -8.18 1.09
C ILE A 162 24.41 -7.59 -0.29
N ASP A 163 24.22 -8.46 -1.28
CA ASP A 163 23.80 -8.07 -2.63
C ASP A 163 22.28 -7.88 -2.66
N ILE A 164 21.86 -6.63 -2.42
CA ILE A 164 20.46 -6.20 -2.47
C ILE A 164 20.38 -4.90 -3.27
N GLU A 165 19.37 -4.79 -4.12
CA GLU A 165 19.06 -3.54 -4.82
C GLU A 165 17.94 -2.78 -4.10
N LEU A 166 18.15 -1.50 -3.81
CA LEU A 166 17.14 -0.63 -3.22
C LEU A 166 16.66 0.37 -4.26
N ARG A 167 15.35 0.41 -4.52
CA ARG A 167 14.76 1.36 -5.46
C ARG A 167 13.65 2.16 -4.80
N PRO A 168 13.49 3.45 -5.11
CA PRO A 168 12.28 4.15 -4.71
C PRO A 168 11.07 3.55 -5.46
N ILE A 169 9.89 3.53 -4.80
CA ILE A 169 8.63 3.17 -5.47
C ILE A 169 8.42 4.08 -6.68
N ARG A 170 7.92 3.59 -7.82
CA ARG A 170 7.85 4.40 -9.04
C ARG A 170 6.72 5.40 -8.98
N HIS A 171 5.57 4.96 -8.51
CA HIS A 171 4.39 5.79 -8.39
C HIS A 171 4.53 6.85 -7.29
N GLU A 172 3.73 7.91 -7.37
CA GLU A 172 3.63 8.86 -6.27
C GLU A 172 3.13 8.13 -5.00
N PRO A 173 3.63 8.47 -3.81
CA PRO A 173 3.22 7.79 -2.57
C PRO A 173 1.71 7.77 -2.35
N ASP A 174 1.00 8.82 -2.78
CA ASP A 174 -0.46 8.95 -2.67
C ASP A 174 -1.24 8.09 -3.70
N GLU A 175 -0.57 7.60 -4.74
CA GLU A 175 -1.19 6.84 -5.83
C GLU A 175 -0.88 5.34 -5.77
N ALA A 176 0.28 4.97 -5.23
CA ALA A 176 0.78 3.59 -5.25
C ALA A 176 -0.20 2.59 -4.61
N GLY A 177 -0.79 2.92 -3.45
CA GLY A 177 -1.81 2.09 -2.80
C GLY A 177 -3.09 1.95 -3.65
N LEU A 178 -3.51 3.02 -4.33
CA LEU A 178 -4.68 2.98 -5.20
C LEU A 178 -4.43 2.11 -6.44
N ILE A 179 -3.29 2.31 -7.11
CA ILE A 179 -2.90 1.53 -8.30
C ILE A 179 -2.71 0.06 -7.95
N GLY A 180 -2.06 -0.23 -6.83
CA GLY A 180 -1.83 -1.59 -6.36
C GLY A 180 -3.13 -2.39 -6.12
N ALA A 181 -4.23 -1.72 -5.78
CA ALA A 181 -5.53 -2.36 -5.60
C ALA A 181 -6.04 -3.07 -6.87
N ALA A 182 -5.61 -2.62 -8.06
CA ALA A 182 -5.95 -3.28 -9.33
C ALA A 182 -5.36 -4.70 -9.47
N HIS A 183 -4.33 -5.03 -8.69
CA HIS A 183 -3.70 -6.35 -8.70
C HIS A 183 -4.35 -7.34 -7.72
N LEU A 184 -5.34 -6.92 -6.92
CA LEU A 184 -6.05 -7.79 -5.97
C LEU A 184 -7.01 -8.77 -6.66
N ALA A 185 -7.37 -8.53 -7.91
CA ALA A 185 -8.17 -9.43 -8.71
C ALA A 185 -7.48 -9.76 -10.05
N PRO A 186 -7.80 -10.90 -10.66
CA PRO A 186 -7.32 -11.22 -12.01
C PRO A 186 -7.82 -10.21 -13.04
N SER A 187 -6.97 -9.84 -14.01
CA SER A 187 -7.30 -8.82 -15.02
C SER A 187 -8.53 -9.17 -15.88
N TRP A 188 -8.83 -10.47 -16.08
CA TRP A 188 -10.02 -10.90 -16.82
C TRP A 188 -11.33 -10.50 -16.14
N MET A 189 -11.34 -10.31 -14.81
CA MET A 189 -12.51 -9.81 -14.07
C MET A 189 -12.87 -8.38 -14.51
N PHE A 190 -11.91 -7.65 -15.05
CA PHE A 190 -12.07 -6.28 -15.50
C PHE A 190 -12.20 -6.14 -17.03
N ALA A 191 -12.29 -7.25 -17.78
CA ALA A 191 -12.25 -7.20 -19.25
C ALA A 191 -13.33 -6.32 -19.90
N SER A 192 -14.47 -6.15 -19.24
CA SER A 192 -15.59 -5.30 -19.71
C SER A 192 -15.55 -3.86 -19.17
N PHE A 193 -14.57 -3.54 -18.32
CA PHE A 193 -14.48 -2.29 -17.56
C PHE A 193 -13.16 -1.56 -17.82
N ASP A 194 -13.16 -0.25 -17.64
CA ASP A 194 -11.95 0.57 -17.80
C ASP A 194 -11.37 1.04 -16.47
N ASN A 195 -12.21 1.07 -15.43
CA ASN A 195 -11.87 1.67 -14.15
C ASN A 195 -12.34 0.82 -12.97
N ILE A 196 -11.69 0.98 -11.83
CA ILE A 196 -12.09 0.40 -10.54
C ILE A 196 -12.12 1.50 -9.47
N LEU A 197 -12.82 1.23 -8.36
CA LEU A 197 -12.63 1.99 -7.12
C LEU A 197 -11.50 1.35 -6.31
N ALA A 198 -10.67 2.19 -5.74
CA ALA A 198 -9.60 1.79 -4.83
C ALA A 198 -9.65 2.63 -3.55
N VAL A 199 -9.31 2.00 -2.43
CA VAL A 199 -9.18 2.63 -1.12
C VAL A 199 -7.79 2.30 -0.58
N ASP A 200 -7.08 3.32 -0.12
CA ASP A 200 -5.80 3.20 0.58
C ASP A 200 -5.94 3.84 1.96
N ILE A 201 -6.00 3.00 2.99
CA ILE A 201 -6.11 3.40 4.39
C ILE A 201 -4.72 3.35 4.99
N GLY A 202 -4.26 4.48 5.51
CA GLY A 202 -3.05 4.59 6.30
C GLY A 202 -3.33 5.01 7.74
N GLY A 203 -2.27 5.02 8.56
CA GLY A 203 -2.38 5.36 9.99
C GLY A 203 -2.90 6.78 10.29
N THR A 204 -2.84 7.72 9.36
CA THR A 204 -3.35 9.10 9.57
C THR A 204 -4.16 9.63 8.39
N ASN A 205 -4.27 8.87 7.30
CA ASN A 205 -4.90 9.29 6.07
C ASN A 205 -5.77 8.18 5.48
N ILE A 206 -6.88 8.53 4.84
CA ILE A 206 -7.66 7.65 3.97
C ILE A 206 -7.70 8.28 2.58
N ARG A 207 -7.38 7.49 1.57
CA ARG A 207 -7.50 7.87 0.15
C ARG A 207 -8.51 6.98 -0.51
N CYS A 208 -9.35 7.56 -1.35
CA CYS A 208 -10.23 6.83 -2.26
C CYS A 208 -9.97 7.33 -3.68
N GLY A 209 -9.98 6.47 -4.68
CA GLY A 209 -9.78 6.92 -6.06
C GLY A 209 -10.41 6.03 -7.11
N ILE A 210 -10.61 6.64 -8.28
CA ILE A 210 -10.93 5.93 -9.51
C ILE A 210 -9.60 5.63 -10.20
N VAL A 211 -9.29 4.34 -10.37
CA VAL A 211 -8.08 3.90 -11.06
C VAL A 211 -8.46 3.45 -12.46
N ARG A 212 -7.85 4.07 -13.47
CA ARG A 212 -7.97 3.65 -14.86
C ARG A 212 -6.96 2.55 -15.14
N LEU A 213 -7.43 1.38 -15.57
CA LEU A 213 -6.62 0.17 -15.72
C LEU A 213 -5.72 0.21 -16.96
N ASN A 214 -6.19 0.84 -18.05
CA ASN A 214 -5.51 0.89 -19.35
C ASN A 214 -5.11 -0.52 -19.90
N LEU A 215 -5.98 -1.52 -19.70
CA LEU A 215 -5.78 -2.89 -20.19
C LEU A 215 -5.73 -2.98 -21.73
N ASP A 216 -6.34 -2.01 -22.41
CA ASP A 216 -6.25 -1.80 -23.86
C ASP A 216 -4.82 -1.47 -24.33
N LYS A 217 -3.99 -0.91 -23.44
CA LYS A 217 -2.60 -0.53 -23.73
C LYS A 217 -1.59 -1.55 -23.22
N SER A 218 -1.85 -2.16 -22.06
CA SER A 218 -0.98 -3.18 -21.49
C SER A 218 -1.77 -4.11 -20.57
N ASP A 219 -1.64 -5.43 -20.79
CA ASP A 219 -2.36 -6.46 -20.03
C ASP A 219 -1.83 -6.67 -18.60
N ASP A 220 -0.68 -6.08 -18.29
CA ASP A 220 0.06 -6.23 -17.04
C ASP A 220 -0.20 -5.13 -16.02
N LEU A 221 -1.08 -4.16 -16.33
CA LEU A 221 -1.37 -2.97 -15.52
C LEU A 221 -0.18 -1.99 -15.36
N SER A 222 0.93 -2.15 -16.08
CA SER A 222 2.06 -1.19 -16.07
C SER A 222 1.69 0.24 -16.52
N LYS A 223 0.53 0.39 -17.14
CA LYS A 223 -0.03 1.68 -17.58
C LYS A 223 -1.23 2.13 -16.75
N ALA A 224 -1.57 1.43 -15.67
CA ALA A 224 -2.62 1.86 -14.75
C ALA A 224 -2.26 3.22 -14.14
N ARG A 225 -3.28 4.05 -13.90
CA ARG A 225 -3.10 5.39 -13.33
C ARG A 225 -4.31 5.82 -12.53
N VAL A 226 -4.09 6.65 -11.52
CA VAL A 226 -5.18 7.32 -10.81
C VAL A 226 -5.80 8.36 -11.74
N ARG A 227 -7.12 8.30 -11.94
CA ARG A 227 -7.87 9.27 -12.74
C ARG A 227 -8.32 10.44 -11.88
N SER A 228 -8.83 10.13 -10.70
CA SER A 228 -9.27 11.08 -9.69
C SER A 228 -9.16 10.42 -8.33
N PHE A 229 -8.93 11.20 -7.29
CA PHE A 229 -8.92 10.72 -5.92
C PHE A 229 -9.44 11.78 -4.95
N ASP A 230 -9.80 11.31 -3.77
CA ASP A 230 -10.14 12.12 -2.60
C ASP A 230 -9.22 11.67 -1.45
N LEU A 231 -8.66 12.63 -0.71
CA LEU A 231 -7.74 12.41 0.40
C LEU A 231 -8.31 13.05 1.65
N TRP A 232 -8.42 12.27 2.71
CA TRP A 232 -8.83 12.72 4.02
C TRP A 232 -7.75 12.43 5.07
N ARG A 233 -7.28 13.48 5.74
CA ARG A 233 -6.32 13.39 6.86
C ARG A 233 -7.07 13.17 8.17
N HIS A 234 -7.55 11.95 8.40
CA HIS A 234 -8.33 11.63 9.61
C HIS A 234 -7.55 11.86 10.91
N GLY A 235 -6.22 11.82 10.88
CA GLY A 235 -5.38 12.13 12.03
C GLY A 235 -5.53 13.57 12.54
N ASP A 236 -6.04 14.49 11.72
CA ASP A 236 -6.31 15.88 12.10
C ASP A 236 -7.70 16.04 12.79
N ASP A 237 -8.58 15.03 12.65
CA ASP A 237 -10.00 15.09 13.05
C ASP A 237 -10.38 14.12 14.20
N GLU A 238 -9.48 13.20 14.58
CA GLU A 238 -9.66 12.16 15.61
C GLU A 238 -11.07 11.49 15.63
N PRO A 239 -11.56 10.95 14.50
CA PRO A 239 -12.93 10.46 14.42
C PRO A 239 -13.15 9.16 15.22
N SER A 240 -14.42 8.82 15.47
CA SER A 240 -14.79 7.46 15.86
C SER A 240 -14.63 6.48 14.68
N ARG A 241 -14.60 5.16 14.94
CA ARG A 241 -14.64 4.15 13.87
C ARG A 241 -15.86 4.36 12.98
N GLU A 242 -17.02 4.53 13.60
CA GLU A 242 -18.29 4.69 12.89
C GLU A 242 -18.30 5.94 12.00
N ASP A 243 -17.73 7.06 12.47
CA ASP A 243 -17.63 8.28 11.68
C ASP A 243 -16.59 8.17 10.55
N ALA A 244 -15.50 7.44 10.78
CA ALA A 244 -14.52 7.12 9.75
C ALA A 244 -15.12 6.28 8.63
N ILE A 245 -15.91 5.25 8.95
CA ILE A 245 -16.61 4.43 7.94
C ILE A 245 -17.64 5.27 7.18
N LYS A 246 -18.46 6.07 7.87
CA LYS A 246 -19.41 6.99 7.20
C LYS A 246 -18.71 7.96 6.25
N ARG A 247 -17.55 8.50 6.64
CA ARG A 247 -16.78 9.42 5.78
C ARG A 247 -16.18 8.68 4.58
N LEU A 248 -15.62 7.50 4.78
CA LEU A 248 -15.11 6.63 3.71
C LEU A 248 -16.21 6.31 2.68
N VAL A 249 -17.39 5.89 3.14
CA VAL A 249 -18.54 5.62 2.26
C VAL A 249 -18.90 6.87 1.43
N ARG A 250 -19.00 8.04 2.05
CA ARG A 250 -19.27 9.30 1.32
C ARG A 250 -18.20 9.64 0.27
N MET A 251 -16.93 9.35 0.55
CA MET A 251 -15.84 9.54 -0.42
C MET A 251 -16.02 8.62 -1.63
N LEU A 252 -16.40 7.35 -1.40
CA LEU A 252 -16.68 6.39 -2.47
C LEU A 252 -17.92 6.75 -3.27
N GLU A 253 -19.04 7.11 -2.62
CA GLU A 253 -20.27 7.55 -3.28
C GLU A 253 -20.03 8.77 -4.19
N LYS A 254 -19.23 9.74 -3.73
CA LYS A 254 -18.83 10.90 -4.52
C LYS A 254 -18.06 10.48 -5.78
N LEU A 255 -17.16 9.50 -5.68
CA LEU A 255 -16.41 8.99 -6.83
C LEU A 255 -17.31 8.19 -7.78
N ILE A 256 -18.27 7.42 -7.26
CA ILE A 256 -19.26 6.71 -8.08
C ILE A 256 -20.11 7.72 -8.87
N ALA A 257 -20.65 8.75 -8.21
CA ALA A 257 -21.43 9.79 -8.89
C ALA A 257 -20.60 10.54 -9.95
N GLN A 258 -19.31 10.77 -9.69
CA GLN A 258 -18.39 11.34 -10.68
C GLN A 258 -18.17 10.39 -11.86
N ALA A 259 -18.04 9.08 -11.62
CA ALA A 259 -17.90 8.08 -12.67
C ALA A 259 -19.14 8.00 -13.57
N GLU A 260 -20.34 8.07 -12.99
CA GLU A 260 -21.61 8.11 -13.74
C GLU A 260 -21.72 9.37 -14.60
N LYS A 261 -21.39 10.53 -14.02
CA LYS A 261 -21.39 11.81 -14.74
C LYS A 261 -20.42 11.82 -15.93
N ASP A 262 -19.28 11.15 -15.79
CA ASP A 262 -18.24 11.06 -16.82
C ASP A 262 -18.42 9.86 -17.77
N ASP A 263 -19.54 9.12 -17.66
CA ASP A 263 -19.86 7.91 -18.45
C ASP A 263 -18.73 6.85 -18.41
N LEU A 264 -18.22 6.57 -17.21
CA LEU A 264 -17.14 5.62 -17.02
C LEU A 264 -17.66 4.21 -16.86
N ARG A 265 -17.04 3.27 -17.58
CA ARG A 265 -17.18 1.83 -17.34
C ARG A 265 -16.46 1.45 -16.05
N LEU A 266 -17.11 1.70 -14.92
CA LEU A 266 -16.63 1.38 -13.59
C LEU A 266 -17.00 -0.07 -13.24
N ALA A 267 -16.01 -0.87 -12.86
CA ALA A 267 -16.25 -2.24 -12.40
C ALA A 267 -17.00 -2.23 -11.06
N PRO A 268 -17.86 -3.22 -10.79
CA PRO A 268 -18.48 -3.41 -9.48
C PRO A 268 -17.48 -3.99 -8.48
N PHE A 269 -16.38 -3.28 -8.27
CA PHE A 269 -15.24 -3.72 -7.51
C PHE A 269 -14.65 -2.57 -6.69
N ILE A 270 -14.38 -2.85 -5.41
CA ILE A 270 -13.66 -1.97 -4.50
C ILE A 270 -12.45 -2.73 -3.95
N GLY A 271 -11.25 -2.32 -4.38
CA GLY A 271 -10.00 -2.85 -3.82
C GLY A 271 -9.52 -1.99 -2.64
N VAL A 272 -9.14 -2.62 -1.53
CA VAL A 272 -8.82 -1.93 -0.28
C VAL A 272 -7.44 -2.34 0.24
N GLY A 273 -6.55 -1.37 0.40
CA GLY A 273 -5.37 -1.46 1.26
C GLY A 273 -5.72 -0.99 2.67
N CYS A 274 -5.54 -1.85 3.67
CA CYS A 274 -5.85 -1.53 5.07
C CYS A 274 -4.72 -1.98 6.01
N PRO A 275 -4.30 -1.17 7.01
CA PRO A 275 -3.26 -1.58 7.94
C PRO A 275 -3.70 -2.78 8.77
N GLY A 276 -2.77 -3.71 8.97
CA GLY A 276 -2.96 -4.87 9.84
C GLY A 276 -2.85 -6.24 9.17
N SER A 277 -2.99 -7.29 10.00
CA SER A 277 -3.13 -8.69 9.58
C SER A 277 -4.56 -8.93 9.11
N ILE A 278 -4.73 -9.20 7.82
CA ILE A 278 -6.04 -9.37 7.18
C ILE A 278 -6.32 -10.86 7.02
N ALA A 279 -7.37 -11.36 7.68
CA ALA A 279 -7.82 -12.74 7.56
C ALA A 279 -8.63 -12.94 6.27
N GLY A 280 -8.82 -14.21 5.88
CA GLY A 280 -9.52 -14.61 4.66
C GLY A 280 -10.98 -14.14 4.55
N ASP A 281 -11.63 -13.91 5.70
CA ASP A 281 -13.00 -13.42 5.82
C ASP A 281 -13.09 -11.87 5.91
N GLY A 282 -11.95 -11.17 5.84
CA GLY A 282 -11.87 -9.72 5.94
C GLY A 282 -11.74 -9.18 7.36
N THR A 283 -11.64 -10.05 8.38
CA THR A 283 -11.32 -9.63 9.75
C THR A 283 -9.91 -9.03 9.83
N ILE A 284 -9.74 -7.97 10.63
CA ILE A 284 -8.44 -7.36 10.92
C ILE A 284 -7.98 -7.88 12.29
N GLU A 285 -7.01 -8.78 12.32
CA GLU A 285 -6.64 -9.49 13.56
C GLU A 285 -5.73 -8.66 14.47
N ASN A 286 -4.83 -7.87 13.89
CA ASN A 286 -3.87 -7.03 14.60
C ASN A 286 -3.31 -5.92 13.68
N GLY A 287 -2.53 -4.98 14.21
CA GLY A 287 -1.76 -4.00 13.41
C GLY A 287 -2.55 -2.79 12.92
N ALA A 288 -3.75 -2.58 13.46
CA ALA A 288 -4.62 -1.44 13.14
C ALA A 288 -4.75 -0.45 14.32
N GLN A 289 -3.72 -0.33 15.16
CA GLN A 289 -3.76 0.52 16.37
C GLN A 289 -3.81 2.01 16.05
N ASN A 290 -3.31 2.40 14.88
CA ASN A 290 -3.32 3.79 14.42
C ASN A 290 -4.64 4.18 13.73
N LEU A 291 -5.61 3.27 13.61
CA LEU A 291 -6.89 3.58 12.97
C LEU A 291 -7.90 4.18 13.97
N PRO A 292 -8.88 4.97 13.50
CA PRO A 292 -9.91 5.57 14.36
C PRO A 292 -10.74 4.53 15.13
N GLY A 293 -10.66 4.52 16.46
CA GLY A 293 -11.38 3.55 17.31
C GLY A 293 -10.79 2.12 17.22
N ASN A 294 -11.64 1.09 17.33
CA ASN A 294 -11.18 -0.31 17.35
C ASN A 294 -11.62 -1.10 16.11
N TRP A 295 -10.74 -1.20 15.11
CA TRP A 295 -10.99 -1.96 13.88
C TRP A 295 -10.72 -3.47 14.03
N GLN A 296 -10.11 -3.89 15.14
CA GLN A 296 -9.75 -5.29 15.43
C GLN A 296 -10.87 -6.03 16.21
N SER A 297 -12.01 -5.38 16.40
CA SER A 297 -13.15 -5.98 17.09
C SER A 297 -13.76 -7.09 16.24
N SER A 298 -14.02 -8.26 16.85
CA SER A 298 -14.75 -9.36 16.21
C SER A 298 -16.19 -9.02 15.76
N ARG A 299 -16.71 -7.84 16.15
CA ARG A 299 -18.02 -7.33 15.73
C ARG A 299 -17.94 -6.39 14.52
N PHE A 300 -16.77 -6.21 13.94
CA PHE A 300 -16.54 -5.30 12.83
C PHE A 300 -15.84 -6.02 11.69
N ASN A 301 -16.31 -5.77 10.47
CA ASN A 301 -15.72 -6.27 9.23
C ASN A 301 -15.84 -5.16 8.18
N LEU A 302 -14.71 -4.58 7.78
CA LEU A 302 -14.69 -3.45 6.86
C LEU A 302 -15.27 -3.82 5.47
N PRO A 303 -14.87 -4.94 4.83
CA PRO A 303 -15.47 -5.36 3.58
C PRO A 303 -17.00 -5.47 3.62
N SER A 304 -17.56 -6.10 4.65
CA SER A 304 -19.01 -6.19 4.83
C SER A 304 -19.66 -4.83 5.01
N ALA A 305 -19.06 -3.94 5.80
CA ALA A 305 -19.59 -2.60 6.01
C ALA A 305 -19.63 -1.77 4.72
N LEU A 306 -18.61 -1.92 3.87
CA LEU A 306 -18.56 -1.26 2.56
C LEU A 306 -19.57 -1.84 1.58
N TRP A 307 -19.72 -3.17 1.56
CA TRP A 307 -20.71 -3.84 0.73
C TRP A 307 -22.15 -3.51 1.15
N GLU A 308 -22.46 -3.49 2.45
CA GLU A 308 -23.78 -3.10 2.96
C GLU A 308 -24.13 -1.65 2.57
N ALA A 309 -23.14 -0.74 2.57
CA ALA A 309 -23.34 0.65 2.19
C ALA A 309 -23.40 0.87 0.67
N ILE A 310 -22.66 0.09 -0.11
CA ILE A 310 -22.55 0.19 -1.58
C ILE A 310 -22.81 -1.19 -2.19
N PRO A 311 -24.06 -1.68 -2.16
CA PRO A 311 -24.38 -3.06 -2.57
C PRO A 311 -24.27 -3.27 -4.08
N SER A 312 -24.39 -2.19 -4.87
CA SER A 312 -24.27 -2.25 -6.32
C SER A 312 -23.54 -1.06 -6.92
N ILE A 313 -22.78 -1.31 -7.97
CA ILE A 313 -22.15 -0.29 -8.83
C ILE A 313 -22.54 -0.60 -10.28
N GLY A 314 -23.05 0.39 -11.01
CA GLY A 314 -23.47 0.20 -12.40
C GLY A 314 -24.51 -0.92 -12.58
N GLY A 315 -25.41 -1.10 -11.61
CA GLY A 315 -26.47 -2.12 -11.62
C GLY A 315 -26.01 -3.55 -11.33
N ASN A 316 -24.72 -3.77 -11.02
CA ASN A 316 -24.17 -5.09 -10.70
C ASN A 316 -23.76 -5.14 -9.22
N GLU A 317 -23.83 -6.32 -8.61
CA GLU A 317 -23.47 -6.54 -7.21
C GLU A 317 -21.98 -6.22 -6.97
N THR A 318 -21.70 -5.41 -5.96
CA THR A 318 -20.35 -4.98 -5.62
C THR A 318 -19.53 -6.13 -5.03
N THR A 319 -18.29 -6.28 -5.47
CA THR A 319 -17.28 -7.11 -4.81
C THR A 319 -16.28 -6.22 -4.08
N VAL A 320 -16.03 -6.50 -2.80
CA VAL A 320 -15.00 -5.80 -2.01
C VAL A 320 -13.86 -6.77 -1.75
N VAL A 321 -12.62 -6.37 -2.02
CA VAL A 321 -11.43 -7.17 -1.72
C VAL A 321 -10.45 -6.32 -0.93
N MET A 322 -9.94 -6.90 0.15
CA MET A 322 -9.09 -6.18 1.09
C MET A 322 -7.81 -6.95 1.34
N HIS A 323 -6.70 -6.23 1.40
CA HIS A 323 -5.40 -6.74 1.81
C HIS A 323 -4.66 -5.70 2.64
N ASN A 324 -3.60 -6.13 3.33
CA ASN A 324 -2.67 -5.25 4.03
C ASN A 324 -2.21 -4.08 3.14
N ASP A 325 -2.18 -2.86 3.70
CA ASP A 325 -1.77 -1.61 3.06
C ASP A 325 -0.40 -1.68 2.37
N ALA A 326 0.63 -2.17 3.08
CA ALA A 326 1.97 -2.32 2.50
C ALA A 326 1.99 -3.34 1.35
N VAL A 327 1.20 -4.41 1.48
CA VAL A 327 1.02 -5.37 0.39
C VAL A 327 0.41 -4.70 -0.83
N VAL A 328 -0.70 -3.98 -0.67
CA VAL A 328 -1.36 -3.30 -1.78
C VAL A 328 -0.43 -2.26 -2.41
N GLN A 329 0.23 -1.43 -1.60
CA GLN A 329 1.17 -0.44 -2.10
C GLN A 329 2.30 -1.08 -2.92
N GLY A 330 2.90 -2.17 -2.44
CA GLY A 330 3.94 -2.88 -3.18
C GLY A 330 3.44 -3.52 -4.47
N LEU A 331 2.17 -3.97 -4.53
CA LEU A 331 1.62 -4.57 -5.76
C LEU A 331 1.64 -3.63 -6.97
N SER A 332 1.66 -2.31 -6.77
CA SER A 332 1.84 -1.35 -7.88
C SER A 332 3.16 -1.51 -8.63
N GLU A 333 4.15 -2.17 -8.02
CA GLU A 333 5.46 -2.42 -8.63
C GLU A 333 5.57 -3.75 -9.35
N VAL A 334 4.57 -4.63 -9.24
CA VAL A 334 4.56 -5.96 -9.88
C VAL A 334 5.02 -5.92 -11.34
N PRO A 335 4.53 -5.01 -12.21
CA PRO A 335 4.93 -5.00 -13.63
C PRO A 335 6.42 -4.71 -13.86
N PHE A 336 7.08 -4.09 -12.88
CA PHE A 336 8.47 -3.62 -12.95
C PHE A 336 9.44 -4.47 -12.14
N MET A 337 8.95 -5.54 -11.51
CA MET A 337 9.74 -6.45 -10.68
C MET A 337 9.87 -7.85 -11.30
N GLN A 338 9.35 -8.07 -12.52
CA GLN A 338 9.32 -9.40 -13.15
C GLN A 338 10.70 -9.95 -13.55
N ASP A 339 11.76 -9.14 -13.47
CA ASP A 339 13.16 -9.51 -13.76
C ASP A 339 13.87 -10.19 -12.58
N VAL A 340 13.27 -10.20 -11.39
CA VAL A 340 13.81 -10.88 -10.19
C VAL A 340 12.85 -11.97 -9.71
N ALA A 341 13.33 -12.96 -8.96
CA ALA A 341 12.49 -14.01 -8.39
C ALA A 341 11.78 -13.53 -7.11
N HIS A 342 12.53 -12.86 -6.24
CA HIS A 342 12.08 -12.43 -4.93
C HIS A 342 12.36 -10.94 -4.70
N TRP A 343 11.34 -10.22 -4.27
CA TRP A 343 11.44 -8.79 -4.00
C TRP A 343 10.55 -8.40 -2.82
N GLY A 344 10.79 -7.25 -2.22
CA GLY A 344 9.99 -6.73 -1.13
C GLY A 344 9.68 -5.26 -1.27
N VAL A 345 8.87 -4.75 -0.35
CA VAL A 345 8.55 -3.34 -0.19
C VAL A 345 8.69 -2.96 1.28
N LEU A 346 9.21 -1.77 1.53
CA LEU A 346 9.13 -1.07 2.81
C LEU A 346 8.37 0.23 2.61
N THR A 347 7.35 0.47 3.43
CA THR A 347 6.52 1.68 3.36
C THR A 347 6.78 2.55 4.58
N ILE A 348 7.50 3.66 4.37
CA ILE A 348 7.96 4.54 5.44
C ILE A 348 6.91 5.64 5.68
N GLY A 349 6.16 5.53 6.77
CA GLY A 349 5.11 6.47 7.17
C GLY A 349 5.14 6.75 8.67
N THR A 350 3.96 6.82 9.29
CA THR A 350 3.81 6.88 10.76
C THR A 350 4.51 5.70 11.43
N GLY A 351 4.37 4.51 10.84
CA GLY A 351 5.17 3.33 11.15
C GLY A 351 5.96 2.85 9.92
N LEU A 352 6.47 1.63 10.01
CA LEU A 352 7.13 0.94 8.92
C LEU A 352 6.30 -0.27 8.46
N GLY A 353 5.60 -0.14 7.35
CA GLY A 353 4.96 -1.27 6.69
C GLY A 353 5.98 -2.06 5.87
N ASN A 354 5.76 -3.36 5.72
CA ASN A 354 6.63 -4.22 4.94
C ASN A 354 5.87 -5.39 4.32
N ALA A 355 6.30 -5.82 3.13
CA ALA A 355 5.84 -7.04 2.48
C ALA A 355 6.92 -7.63 1.58
N ARG A 356 6.90 -8.96 1.40
CA ARG A 356 7.80 -9.72 0.52
C ARG A 356 6.99 -10.58 -0.44
N TYR A 357 7.46 -10.64 -1.67
CA TYR A 357 6.80 -11.30 -2.79
C TYR A 357 7.74 -12.25 -3.52
N THR A 358 7.14 -13.29 -4.07
CA THR A 358 7.73 -14.18 -5.06
C THR A 358 6.97 -14.04 -6.36
N ASN A 359 7.66 -13.71 -7.45
CA ASN A 359 7.04 -13.64 -8.76
C ASN A 359 6.59 -15.03 -9.23
N ARG A 360 5.37 -15.09 -9.75
CA ARG A 360 4.80 -16.29 -10.34
C ARG A 360 5.10 -16.32 -11.82
N LYS A 361 5.51 -17.48 -12.33
CA LYS A 361 5.66 -17.67 -13.78
C LYS A 361 4.30 -17.45 -14.44
N ARG A 362 4.19 -16.46 -15.33
CA ARG A 362 3.05 -16.36 -16.25
C ARG A 362 3.01 -17.66 -17.04
N SER A 363 1.87 -18.36 -17.03
CA SER A 363 1.69 -19.52 -17.90
C SER A 363 1.81 -19.03 -19.34
N SER A 364 2.78 -19.56 -20.08
CA SER A 364 3.02 -19.25 -21.50
C SER A 364 1.95 -19.91 -22.39
N ASN A 365 0.66 -19.67 -22.11
CA ASN A 365 -0.41 -20.15 -22.96
C ASN A 365 -0.74 -19.07 -24.00
N GLY A 366 0.03 -19.06 -25.10
CA GLY A 366 -0.40 -18.29 -26.29
C GLY A 366 0.60 -18.13 -27.44
N LYS A 367 1.92 -18.14 -27.19
CA LYS A 367 2.89 -17.80 -28.26
C LYS A 367 3.43 -18.96 -29.10
N ASP A 368 3.26 -20.21 -28.67
CA ASP A 368 3.86 -21.36 -29.40
C ASP A 368 2.95 -22.04 -30.43
N ARG A 369 1.71 -21.57 -30.65
CA ARG A 369 0.81 -22.20 -31.65
C ARG A 369 0.97 -21.70 -33.08
N ASN A 370 1.82 -20.71 -33.35
CA ASN A 370 2.02 -20.16 -34.70
C ASN A 370 3.37 -20.48 -35.35
N ALA A 371 4.27 -21.22 -34.67
CA ALA A 371 5.55 -21.63 -35.24
C ALA A 371 5.48 -22.96 -36.03
N GLY A 372 4.42 -23.75 -35.87
CA GLY A 372 4.31 -25.11 -36.44
C GLY A 372 3.55 -25.24 -37.77
N ARG A 373 2.98 -24.16 -38.34
CA ARG A 373 2.07 -24.23 -39.50
C ARG A 373 2.59 -23.63 -40.80
N LYS A 374 3.86 -23.20 -40.86
CA LYS A 374 4.48 -22.64 -42.08
C LYS A 374 5.44 -23.59 -42.81
N ALA A 375 5.49 -24.87 -42.45
CA ALA A 375 6.46 -25.82 -43.00
C ALA A 375 5.86 -26.90 -43.94
N SER A 376 4.55 -26.90 -44.25
CA SER A 376 3.94 -27.95 -45.08
C SER A 376 3.58 -27.56 -46.52
N ASP A 377 3.54 -26.27 -46.88
CA ASP A 377 2.96 -25.85 -48.17
C ASP A 377 4.03 -25.23 -49.08
N ALA A 378 4.98 -26.04 -49.50
CA ALA A 378 5.89 -25.74 -50.61
C ALA A 378 6.51 -27.02 -51.20
N LYS A 379 5.68 -27.94 -51.69
CA LYS A 379 6.03 -28.92 -52.72
C LYS A 379 4.76 -29.27 -53.49
N ASP A 380 4.57 -28.58 -54.62
CA ASP A 380 4.31 -29.18 -55.94
C ASP A 380 4.51 -28.11 -57.02
#